data_AF-A0A6B2V0D6-F1
#
_entry.id   AF-A0A6B2V0D6-F1
#
_cell.length_a   1.000
_cell.length_b   1.000
_cell.length_c   1.000
_cell.angle_alpha   90.00
_cell.angle_beta   90.00
_cell.angle_gamma   90.00
#
_symmetry.space_group_name_H-M   'P 1'
#
loop_
_entity.id
_entity.type
_entity.pdbx_description
1 polymer ?
#
loop_
_entity_poly.entity_id
_entity_poly.type
_entity_poly.pdbx_seq_one_letter_code
_entity_poly.pdbx_strand_id
1 'polypeptide(L)'
;GAAPPGVLAAHAYLGGFGIAACLEAGADIVVTGRVTDAALVTGPAAAHFGWRPDDYDRLAGAVVAGHVLECGAQATGGNYAFFAEHGLDRLRRPGFPLAEIHEDGGCVVTKHPGTGGVVDVGTVTAQLLYETGGARYAGPDVTARLDTVRLRQDGPDRVRIDGVRGEAPPPTLKVGLNRLGGFRNEVTFVLTGLDIEDKAALVRRQMADAFGAAKSPPGEIRWDLVRTDRPDADTEECASALLRLVVRDQDPEAVGRAFSGAAIELALAGYPGFHVLAPPGKGAPYGVFEAAYVPQDTVDHVAVLPDGRRIAVPPAPDARVLEGVPEPAPPEPFEAGPT
;
A
#
# COMPACT_ATOMS: atom_id res chain seq x y z
N GLY A 1 12.05 12.59 -21.46
CA GLY A 1 10.80 12.96 -22.15
C GLY A 1 9.96 13.84 -21.25
N ALA A 2 9.11 14.72 -21.81
CA ALA A 2 8.23 15.56 -21.00
C ALA A 2 7.15 14.72 -20.30
N ALA A 3 6.81 15.05 -19.05
CA ALA A 3 5.73 14.40 -18.34
C ALA A 3 4.38 14.65 -19.04
N PRO A 4 3.42 13.69 -18.99
CA PRO A 4 2.07 13.92 -19.48
C PRO A 4 1.43 15.17 -18.83
N PRO A 5 0.53 15.89 -19.52
CA PRO A 5 -0.15 17.05 -18.96
C PRO A 5 -0.81 16.73 -17.61
N GLY A 6 -0.72 17.66 -16.65
CA GLY A 6 -1.34 17.54 -15.32
C GLY A 6 -0.61 16.66 -14.30
N VAL A 7 0.54 16.07 -14.67
CA VAL A 7 1.41 15.34 -13.73
C VAL A 7 2.21 16.33 -12.87
N LEU A 8 2.09 16.20 -11.54
CA LEU A 8 2.87 16.98 -10.58
C LEU A 8 4.25 16.36 -10.34
N ALA A 9 4.30 15.03 -10.26
CA ALA A 9 5.54 14.29 -10.06
C ALA A 9 5.49 12.93 -10.74
N ALA A 10 6.61 12.52 -11.32
CA ALA A 10 6.81 11.21 -11.94
C ALA A 10 8.09 10.60 -11.36
N HIS A 11 7.98 9.42 -10.76
CA HIS A 11 9.12 8.73 -10.17
C HIS A 11 9.22 7.31 -10.69
N ALA A 12 10.28 7.03 -11.45
CA ALA A 12 10.65 5.68 -11.81
C ALA A 12 11.21 4.94 -10.58
N TYR A 13 10.84 3.68 -10.42
CA TYR A 13 11.34 2.84 -9.34
C TYR A 13 12.60 2.12 -9.81
N LEU A 14 13.76 2.64 -9.40
CA LEU A 14 15.08 2.10 -9.76
C LEU A 14 15.48 0.90 -8.89
N GLY A 15 16.48 0.16 -9.35
CA GLY A 15 17.01 -1.03 -8.67
C GLY A 15 18.14 -0.76 -7.67
N GLY A 16 18.67 -1.84 -7.12
CA GLY A 16 19.65 -1.86 -6.04
C GLY A 16 21.10 -1.71 -6.49
N PHE A 17 21.42 -1.88 -7.78
CA PHE A 17 22.81 -1.84 -8.25
C PHE A 17 23.49 -0.47 -8.11
N GLY A 18 22.73 0.64 -8.09
CA GLY A 18 23.29 1.94 -7.72
C GLY A 18 23.68 2.03 -6.25
N ILE A 19 22.91 1.38 -5.37
CA ILE A 19 23.26 1.25 -3.94
C ILE A 19 24.50 0.35 -3.81
N ALA A 20 24.52 -0.79 -4.51
CA ALA A 20 25.64 -1.72 -4.47
C ALA A 20 26.96 -1.04 -4.86
N ALA A 21 26.97 -0.31 -5.99
CA ALA A 21 28.18 0.35 -6.47
C ALA A 21 28.70 1.43 -5.50
N CYS A 22 27.82 2.15 -4.80
CA CYS A 22 28.24 3.11 -3.78
C CYS A 22 28.86 2.40 -2.56
N LEU A 23 28.27 1.30 -2.10
CA LEU A 23 28.78 0.51 -0.97
C LEU A 23 30.13 -0.15 -1.30
N GLU A 24 30.27 -0.71 -2.50
CA GLU A 24 31.54 -1.28 -3.01
C GLU A 24 32.65 -0.23 -3.11
N ALA A 25 32.28 1.03 -3.39
CA ALA A 25 33.21 2.16 -3.39
C ALA A 25 33.56 2.67 -1.98
N GLY A 26 33.07 2.02 -0.92
CA GLY A 26 33.38 2.33 0.48
C GLY A 26 32.44 3.33 1.14
N ALA A 27 31.21 3.52 0.62
CA ALA A 27 30.21 4.30 1.33
C ALA A 27 29.68 3.55 2.56
N ASP A 28 29.61 4.22 3.71
CA ASP A 28 28.94 3.67 4.91
C ASP A 28 27.42 3.84 4.86
N ILE A 29 26.95 4.91 4.22
CA ILE A 29 25.53 5.26 4.10
C ILE A 29 25.28 5.72 2.67
N VAL A 30 24.26 5.15 2.03
CA VAL A 30 23.78 5.55 0.70
C VAL A 30 22.42 6.21 0.84
N VAL A 31 22.33 7.46 0.38
CA VAL A 31 21.05 8.15 0.23
C VAL A 31 20.62 8.03 -1.22
N THR A 32 19.46 7.41 -1.45
CA THR A 32 18.92 7.18 -2.80
C THR A 32 17.67 8.02 -3.06
N GLY A 33 17.37 8.21 -4.34
CA GLY A 33 16.10 8.76 -4.80
C GLY A 33 14.99 7.71 -4.74
N ARG A 34 14.17 7.62 -5.79
CA ARG A 34 13.14 6.56 -5.86
C ARG A 34 13.77 5.26 -6.36
N VAL A 35 13.89 4.30 -5.46
CA VAL A 35 14.14 2.89 -5.75
C VAL A 35 12.91 2.07 -5.39
N THR A 36 12.85 0.79 -5.78
CA THR A 36 11.93 -0.14 -5.12
C THR A 36 12.31 -0.29 -3.65
N ASP A 37 11.33 -0.55 -2.80
CA ASP A 37 11.59 -0.71 -1.37
C ASP A 37 12.53 -1.90 -1.13
N ALA A 38 12.33 -3.00 -1.89
CA ALA A 38 13.21 -4.15 -1.89
C ALA A 38 14.65 -3.84 -2.36
N ALA A 39 14.88 -2.77 -3.14
CA ALA A 39 16.23 -2.37 -3.55
C ALA A 39 17.11 -1.94 -2.37
N LEU A 40 16.48 -1.49 -1.27
CA LEU A 40 17.18 -1.18 -0.02
C LEU A 40 17.77 -2.45 0.64
N VAL A 41 17.37 -3.63 0.19
CA VAL A 41 17.89 -4.93 0.65
C VAL A 41 18.71 -5.62 -0.45
N THR A 42 18.26 -5.63 -1.70
CA THR A 42 19.01 -6.25 -2.80
C THR A 42 20.34 -5.53 -3.05
N GLY A 43 20.39 -4.20 -2.95
CA GLY A 43 21.60 -3.42 -3.15
C GLY A 43 22.73 -3.78 -2.17
N PRO A 44 22.51 -3.69 -0.84
CA PRO A 44 23.48 -4.12 0.15
C PRO A 44 23.84 -5.60 0.06
N ALA A 45 22.88 -6.49 -0.22
CA ALA A 45 23.15 -7.92 -0.38
C ALA A 45 24.06 -8.19 -1.59
N ALA A 46 23.79 -7.54 -2.74
CA ALA A 46 24.61 -7.66 -3.93
C ALA A 46 26.05 -7.17 -3.69
N ALA A 47 26.23 -6.02 -3.05
CA ALA A 47 27.55 -5.53 -2.69
C ALA A 47 28.30 -6.45 -1.71
N HIS A 48 27.59 -6.97 -0.70
CA HIS A 48 28.20 -7.83 0.32
C HIS A 48 28.67 -9.17 -0.25
N PHE A 49 27.86 -9.81 -1.09
CA PHE A 49 28.14 -11.13 -1.66
C PHE A 49 28.79 -11.09 -3.05
N GLY A 50 28.97 -9.90 -3.64
CA GLY A 50 29.53 -9.74 -4.99
C GLY A 50 28.63 -10.31 -6.09
N TRP A 51 27.30 -10.24 -5.92
CA TRP A 51 26.35 -10.76 -6.91
C TRP A 51 26.31 -9.89 -8.16
N ARG A 52 26.14 -10.55 -9.31
CA ARG A 52 26.07 -9.92 -10.62
C ARG A 52 24.62 -9.64 -11.05
N PRO A 53 24.39 -8.74 -12.03
CA PRO A 53 23.06 -8.45 -12.55
C PRO A 53 22.30 -9.66 -13.14
N ASP A 54 23.01 -10.74 -13.50
CA ASP A 54 22.46 -11.99 -14.03
C ASP A 54 22.30 -13.10 -12.97
N ASP A 55 22.62 -12.83 -11.70
CA ASP A 55 22.44 -13.76 -10.57
C ASP A 55 20.97 -13.79 -10.08
N TYR A 56 20.03 -14.04 -10.99
CA TYR A 56 18.60 -13.81 -10.76
C TYR A 56 18.02 -14.53 -9.54
N ASP A 57 18.37 -15.79 -9.29
CA ASP A 57 17.83 -16.52 -8.12
C ASP A 57 18.26 -15.85 -6.80
N ARG A 58 19.52 -15.38 -6.72
CA ARG A 58 20.07 -14.70 -5.55
C ARG A 58 19.40 -13.34 -5.34
N LEU A 59 19.29 -12.56 -6.43
CA LEU A 59 18.60 -11.27 -6.42
C LEU A 59 17.13 -11.43 -6.03
N ALA A 60 16.44 -12.44 -6.55
CA ALA A 60 15.04 -12.71 -6.22
C ALA A 60 14.87 -13.08 -4.75
N GLY A 61 15.78 -13.87 -4.18
CA GLY A 61 15.81 -14.16 -2.75
C GLY A 61 15.93 -12.90 -1.90
N ALA A 62 16.81 -11.97 -2.27
CA ALA A 62 16.92 -10.69 -1.59
C ALA A 62 15.72 -9.76 -1.83
N VAL A 63 15.05 -9.83 -2.99
CA VAL A 63 13.78 -9.11 -3.21
C VAL A 63 12.71 -9.62 -2.24
N VAL A 64 12.59 -10.93 -2.07
CA VAL A 64 11.63 -11.54 -1.13
C VAL A 64 11.98 -11.16 0.30
N ALA A 65 13.26 -11.19 0.68
CA ALA A 65 13.68 -10.72 1.99
C ALA A 65 13.32 -9.23 2.21
N GLY A 66 13.59 -8.38 1.21
CA GLY A 66 13.22 -6.96 1.22
C GLY A 66 11.75 -6.75 1.44
N HIS A 67 10.91 -7.42 0.64
CA HIS A 67 9.46 -7.33 0.76
C HIS A 67 8.94 -7.73 2.15
N VAL A 68 9.55 -8.74 2.79
CA VAL A 68 9.19 -9.15 4.15
C VAL A 68 9.62 -8.14 5.22
N LEU A 69 10.69 -7.38 4.98
CA LEU A 69 11.17 -6.34 5.91
C LEU A 69 10.43 -5.00 5.80
N GLU A 70 9.68 -4.80 4.71
CA GLU A 70 8.91 -3.59 4.46
C GLU A 70 7.70 -3.44 5.41
N CYS A 71 7.05 -2.27 5.35
CA CYS A 71 5.78 -1.98 6.03
C CYS A 71 5.77 -2.11 7.57
N GLY A 72 6.92 -2.25 8.22
CA GLY A 72 7.08 -2.16 9.67
C GLY A 72 7.01 -3.51 10.37
N ALA A 73 6.04 -3.71 11.26
CA ALA A 73 6.03 -4.84 12.20
C ALA A 73 5.14 -6.02 11.76
N GLN A 74 4.73 -6.09 10.50
CA GLN A 74 3.73 -7.06 10.04
C GLN A 74 4.27 -8.50 10.03
N ALA A 75 5.52 -8.71 9.58
CA ALA A 75 6.19 -10.01 9.67
C ALA A 75 6.43 -10.51 11.11
N THR A 76 6.28 -9.62 12.11
CA THR A 76 6.41 -9.93 13.55
C THR A 76 5.07 -9.94 14.29
N GLY A 77 3.94 -10.02 13.56
CA GLY A 77 2.59 -10.17 14.12
C GLY A 77 1.75 -8.90 14.15
N GLY A 78 2.25 -7.76 13.66
CA GLY A 78 1.44 -6.56 13.44
C GLY A 78 0.38 -6.80 12.35
N ASN A 79 -0.85 -6.33 12.55
CA ASN A 79 -2.00 -6.55 11.64
C ASN A 79 -2.30 -8.02 11.30
N TYR A 80 -1.74 -8.98 12.04
CA TYR A 80 -1.94 -10.39 11.73
C TYR A 80 -3.37 -10.82 12.07
N ALA A 81 -4.08 -11.38 11.09
CA ALA A 81 -5.49 -11.73 11.23
C ALA A 81 -5.74 -12.76 12.34
N PHE A 82 -4.77 -13.65 12.58
CA PHE A 82 -4.85 -14.70 13.58
C PHE A 82 -4.21 -14.29 14.93
N PHE A 83 -4.22 -13.00 15.27
CA PHE A 83 -3.61 -12.47 16.49
C PHE A 83 -4.06 -13.19 17.78
N ALA A 84 -5.29 -13.71 17.82
CA ALA A 84 -5.87 -14.42 18.95
C ALA A 84 -5.23 -15.81 19.20
N GLU A 85 -4.53 -16.37 18.23
CA GLU A 85 -3.74 -17.61 18.37
C GLU A 85 -2.45 -17.39 19.17
N HIS A 86 -2.11 -16.13 19.45
CA HIS A 86 -0.93 -15.75 20.22
C HIS A 86 -1.32 -15.08 21.53
N GLY A 87 -0.44 -15.20 22.54
CA GLY A 87 -0.60 -14.46 23.79
C GLY A 87 -0.56 -12.95 23.54
N LEU A 88 -1.62 -12.23 23.92
CA LEU A 88 -1.77 -10.78 23.69
C LEU A 88 -0.59 -9.95 24.23
N ASP A 89 0.04 -10.39 25.33
CA ASP A 89 1.22 -9.74 25.88
C ASP A 89 2.40 -9.73 24.90
N ARG A 90 2.53 -10.76 24.06
CA ARG A 90 3.55 -10.79 23.00
C ARG A 90 3.26 -9.74 21.93
N LEU A 91 1.99 -9.56 21.55
CA LEU A 91 1.59 -8.67 20.46
C LEU A 91 1.38 -7.21 20.88
N ARG A 92 1.58 -6.87 22.16
CA ARG A 92 1.37 -5.51 22.67
C ARG A 92 2.27 -4.46 21.98
N ARG A 93 3.52 -4.84 21.69
CA ARG A 93 4.53 -4.01 21.00
C ARG A 93 5.45 -4.87 20.14
N PRO A 94 5.00 -5.31 18.96
CA PRO A 94 5.82 -6.11 18.05
C PRO A 94 7.05 -5.30 17.61
N GLY A 95 8.24 -5.90 17.67
CA GLY A 95 9.47 -5.30 17.14
C GLY A 95 9.50 -5.32 15.62
N PHE A 96 10.37 -4.53 14.99
CA PHE A 96 10.60 -4.66 13.54
C PHE A 96 11.34 -5.96 13.21
N PRO A 97 11.03 -6.57 12.06
CA PRO A 97 11.73 -7.76 11.60
C PRO A 97 13.15 -7.40 11.18
N LEU A 98 14.01 -8.42 11.16
CA LEU A 98 15.32 -8.40 10.51
C LEU A 98 15.50 -9.70 9.72
N ALA A 99 16.31 -9.65 8.66
CA ALA A 99 16.61 -10.81 7.84
C ALA A 99 18.10 -11.10 7.86
N GLU A 100 18.46 -12.35 8.15
CA GLU A 100 19.80 -12.89 7.98
C GLU A 100 19.88 -13.49 6.58
N ILE A 101 20.47 -12.77 5.63
CA ILE A 101 20.56 -13.18 4.21
C ILE A 101 21.81 -14.04 4.00
N HIS A 102 21.68 -15.09 3.19
CA HIS A 102 22.75 -16.01 2.81
C HIS A 102 23.22 -15.75 1.37
N GLU A 103 24.44 -16.21 1.05
CA GLU A 103 25.07 -16.03 -0.27
C GLU A 103 24.27 -16.66 -1.43
N ASP A 104 23.45 -17.68 -1.14
CA ASP A 104 22.57 -18.33 -2.12
C ASP A 104 21.25 -17.57 -2.36
N GLY A 105 21.02 -16.44 -1.66
CA GLY A 105 19.79 -15.66 -1.71
C GLY A 105 18.73 -16.09 -0.73
N GLY A 106 18.89 -17.24 -0.05
CA GLY A 106 18.01 -17.62 1.05
C GLY A 106 18.14 -16.68 2.24
N CYS A 107 17.16 -16.67 3.15
CA CYS A 107 17.27 -15.88 4.38
C CYS A 107 16.54 -16.51 5.56
N VAL A 108 16.85 -16.03 6.77
CA VAL A 108 16.05 -16.25 7.97
C VAL A 108 15.49 -14.93 8.45
N VAL A 109 14.16 -14.84 8.49
CA VAL A 109 13.43 -13.71 9.08
C VAL A 109 13.31 -13.95 10.57
N THR A 110 13.67 -12.95 11.36
CA THR A 110 13.58 -12.95 12.82
C THR A 110 13.35 -11.54 13.35
N LYS A 111 13.51 -11.32 14.65
CA LYS A 111 13.39 -10.03 15.31
C LYS A 111 14.44 -9.86 16.39
N HIS A 112 14.70 -8.62 16.80
CA HIS A 112 15.66 -8.35 17.87
C HIS A 112 15.24 -9.01 19.20
N PRO A 113 16.18 -9.60 19.96
CA PRO A 113 15.92 -10.12 21.29
C PRO A 113 15.32 -9.04 22.22
N GLY A 114 14.42 -9.45 23.11
CA GLY A 114 13.75 -8.54 24.05
C GLY A 114 12.65 -7.68 23.44
N THR A 115 12.40 -7.76 22.12
CA THR A 115 11.23 -7.14 21.50
C THR A 115 10.02 -8.07 21.52
N GLY A 116 8.83 -7.46 21.60
CA GLY A 116 7.57 -8.19 21.45
C GLY A 116 7.38 -8.70 20.02
N GLY A 117 6.25 -9.33 19.77
CA GLY A 117 5.88 -9.92 18.49
C GLY A 117 6.09 -11.43 18.45
N VAL A 118 5.67 -12.00 17.33
CA VAL A 118 5.82 -13.42 16.98
C VAL A 118 6.33 -13.48 15.55
N VAL A 119 7.36 -14.29 15.31
CA VAL A 119 7.80 -14.60 13.94
C VAL A 119 7.59 -16.08 13.69
N ASP A 120 6.54 -16.38 12.94
CA ASP A 120 6.22 -17.73 12.51
C ASP A 120 5.82 -17.75 11.02
N VAL A 121 5.60 -18.95 10.49
CA VAL A 121 5.25 -19.13 9.08
C VAL A 121 4.02 -18.29 8.72
N GLY A 122 3.02 -18.20 9.61
CA GLY A 122 1.80 -17.45 9.38
C GLY A 122 2.05 -15.94 9.26
N THR A 123 2.82 -15.35 10.18
CA THR A 123 3.13 -13.91 10.14
C THR A 123 3.96 -13.54 8.91
N VAL A 124 4.94 -14.38 8.55
CA VAL A 124 5.79 -14.16 7.36
C VAL A 124 5.00 -14.38 6.08
N THR A 125 4.11 -15.38 6.01
CA THR A 125 3.20 -15.55 4.86
C THR A 125 2.29 -14.35 4.68
N ALA A 126 1.69 -13.83 5.77
CA ALA A 126 0.80 -12.68 5.69
C ALA A 126 1.51 -11.43 5.14
N GLN A 127 2.77 -11.22 5.52
CA GLN A 127 3.57 -10.15 4.94
C GLN A 127 3.98 -10.44 3.49
N LEU A 128 4.37 -11.67 3.16
CA LEU A 128 4.76 -12.05 1.79
C LEU A 128 3.62 -11.88 0.77
N LEU A 129 2.37 -12.02 1.21
CA LEU A 129 1.19 -11.84 0.36
C LEU A 129 0.68 -10.40 0.31
N TYR A 130 1.16 -9.52 1.20
CA TYR A 130 0.71 -8.14 1.29
C TYR A 130 1.11 -7.34 0.04
N GLU A 131 0.16 -6.62 -0.57
CA GLU A 131 0.38 -5.83 -1.80
C GLU A 131 0.94 -6.62 -3.00
N THR A 132 0.77 -7.95 -3.01
CA THR A 132 1.15 -8.81 -4.14
C THR A 132 -0.06 -9.14 -5.02
N GLY A 133 0.12 -9.07 -6.34
CA GLY A 133 -0.96 -9.28 -7.33
C GLY A 133 -0.91 -10.61 -8.08
N GLY A 134 0.10 -11.45 -7.84
CA GLY A 134 0.29 -12.72 -8.55
C GLY A 134 1.67 -13.32 -8.31
N ALA A 135 1.93 -14.47 -8.95
CA ALA A 135 3.16 -15.25 -8.75
C ALA A 135 4.44 -14.57 -9.26
N ARG A 136 4.34 -13.68 -10.25
CA ARG A 136 5.48 -12.89 -10.76
C ARG A 136 5.49 -11.52 -10.11
N TYR A 137 6.47 -11.30 -9.24
CA TYR A 137 6.70 -10.02 -8.59
C TYR A 137 7.84 -9.28 -9.31
N ALA A 138 7.46 -8.37 -10.20
CA ALA A 138 8.39 -7.71 -11.10
C ALA A 138 9.12 -6.54 -10.41
N GLY A 139 10.44 -6.60 -10.40
CA GLY A 139 11.33 -5.51 -9.99
C GLY A 139 12.26 -5.06 -11.12
N PRO A 140 12.97 -3.94 -10.94
CA PRO A 140 13.90 -3.40 -11.93
C PRO A 140 15.11 -4.29 -12.20
N ASP A 141 15.63 -4.98 -11.17
CA ASP A 141 16.81 -5.85 -11.29
C ASP A 141 16.45 -7.31 -11.58
N VAL A 142 15.26 -7.77 -11.14
CA VAL A 142 14.83 -9.16 -11.25
C VAL A 142 13.30 -9.27 -11.12
N THR A 143 12.70 -10.26 -11.77
CA THR A 143 11.33 -10.71 -11.46
C THR A 143 11.39 -11.90 -10.50
N ALA A 144 10.91 -11.74 -9.27
CA ALA A 144 10.86 -12.82 -8.29
C ALA A 144 9.62 -13.72 -8.51
N ARG A 145 9.82 -15.04 -8.45
CA ARG A 145 8.74 -16.03 -8.54
C ARG A 145 8.23 -16.40 -7.16
N LEU A 146 7.21 -15.70 -6.70
CA LEU A 146 6.62 -15.89 -5.36
C LEU A 146 6.06 -17.30 -5.16
N ASP A 147 5.60 -17.96 -6.23
CA ASP A 147 5.12 -19.35 -6.22
C ASP A 147 6.21 -20.40 -5.96
N THR A 148 7.48 -20.00 -6.04
CA THR A 148 8.63 -20.86 -5.74
C THR A 148 9.12 -20.73 -4.31
N VAL A 149 8.70 -19.69 -3.59
CA VAL A 149 9.11 -19.41 -2.20
C VAL A 149 8.69 -20.57 -1.30
N ARG A 150 9.58 -20.99 -0.42
CA ARG A 150 9.32 -21.97 0.64
C ARG A 150 9.60 -21.34 1.99
N LEU A 151 8.62 -21.44 2.88
CA LEU A 151 8.69 -20.96 4.25
C LEU A 151 8.72 -22.17 5.19
N ARG A 152 9.66 -22.19 6.13
CA ARG A 152 9.70 -23.21 7.18
C ARG A 152 10.10 -22.59 8.51
N GLN A 153 9.54 -23.11 9.61
CA GLN A 153 9.99 -22.72 10.94
C GLN A 153 11.46 -23.13 11.12
N ASP A 154 12.28 -22.23 11.68
CA ASP A 154 13.72 -22.41 11.90
C ASP A 154 14.11 -22.08 13.35
N GLY A 155 13.21 -22.44 14.28
CA GLY A 155 13.31 -22.16 15.71
C GLY A 155 12.32 -21.10 16.20
N PRO A 156 12.34 -20.77 17.50
CA PRO A 156 11.45 -19.76 18.07
C PRO A 156 11.70 -18.38 17.45
N ASP A 157 10.64 -17.71 17.00
CA ASP A 157 10.71 -16.40 16.35
C ASP A 157 11.68 -16.35 15.14
N ARG A 158 11.76 -17.46 14.39
CA ARG A 158 12.64 -17.61 13.23
C ARG A 158 11.94 -18.39 12.12
N VAL A 159 11.89 -17.79 10.93
CA VAL A 159 11.33 -18.43 9.73
C VAL A 159 12.35 -18.36 8.62
N ARG A 160 12.70 -19.52 8.09
CA ARG A 160 13.56 -19.62 6.93
C ARG A 160 12.76 -19.48 5.65
N ILE A 161 13.29 -18.68 4.73
CA ILE A 161 12.85 -18.51 3.36
C ILE A 161 13.92 -19.10 2.43
N ASP A 162 13.56 -20.08 1.61
CA ASP A 162 14.43 -20.64 0.58
C ASP A 162 13.65 -21.03 -0.69
N GLY A 163 14.35 -21.56 -1.69
CA GLY A 163 13.77 -22.03 -2.96
C GLY A 163 13.33 -20.92 -3.92
N VAL A 164 13.61 -19.65 -3.61
CA VAL A 164 13.20 -18.51 -4.43
C VAL A 164 13.90 -18.54 -5.80
N ARG A 165 13.10 -18.51 -6.87
CA ARG A 165 13.58 -18.45 -8.26
C ARG A 165 13.42 -17.04 -8.81
N GLY A 166 14.42 -16.61 -9.58
CA GLY A 166 14.41 -15.35 -10.31
C GLY A 166 14.26 -15.55 -11.81
N GLU A 167 13.65 -14.58 -12.47
CA GLU A 167 13.63 -14.42 -13.92
C GLU A 167 14.22 -13.05 -14.28
N ALA A 168 14.74 -12.89 -15.50
CA ALA A 168 15.18 -11.58 -15.99
C ALA A 168 14.08 -10.51 -15.78
N PRO A 169 14.46 -9.27 -15.44
CA PRO A 169 13.48 -8.21 -15.17
C PRO A 169 12.67 -7.84 -16.42
N PRO A 170 11.51 -7.18 -16.27
CA PRO A 170 10.78 -6.60 -17.39
C PRO A 170 11.64 -5.61 -18.19
N PRO A 171 11.40 -5.45 -19.50
CA PRO A 171 12.07 -4.42 -20.31
C PRO A 171 11.65 -2.99 -19.92
N THR A 172 10.72 -2.83 -18.97
CA THR A 172 10.18 -1.56 -18.52
C THR A 172 10.33 -1.36 -17.01
N LEU A 173 10.49 -0.11 -16.60
CA LEU A 173 10.42 0.33 -15.20
C LEU A 173 9.00 0.80 -14.87
N LYS A 174 8.53 0.47 -13.67
CA LYS A 174 7.34 1.09 -13.09
C LYS A 174 7.63 2.56 -12.80
N VAL A 175 6.73 3.44 -13.19
CA VAL A 175 6.74 4.88 -12.90
C VAL A 175 5.48 5.23 -12.14
N GLY A 176 5.64 5.80 -10.95
CA GLY A 176 4.54 6.38 -10.19
C GLY A 176 4.25 7.79 -10.66
N LEU A 177 3.08 8.02 -11.23
CA LEU A 177 2.60 9.33 -11.65
C LEU A 177 1.63 9.86 -10.60
N ASN A 178 1.95 11.03 -10.03
CA ASN A 178 1.10 11.71 -9.07
C ASN A 178 0.46 12.93 -9.72
N ARG A 179 -0.86 13.03 -9.60
CA ARG A 179 -1.67 14.14 -10.12
C ARG A 179 -2.53 14.74 -9.03
N LEU A 180 -2.91 15.99 -9.23
CA LEU A 180 -4.04 16.55 -8.50
C LEU A 180 -5.32 15.95 -9.09
N GLY A 181 -6.11 15.27 -8.26
CA GLY A 181 -7.40 14.71 -8.66
C GLY A 181 -8.53 15.74 -8.74
N GLY A 182 -8.28 16.95 -8.23
CA GLY A 182 -9.28 17.98 -7.97
C GLY A 182 -9.41 18.23 -6.47
N PHE A 183 -10.59 18.63 -6.05
CA PHE A 183 -10.95 18.94 -4.68
C PHE A 183 -12.04 17.98 -4.19
N ARG A 184 -11.98 17.63 -2.91
CA ARG A 184 -12.95 16.76 -2.24
C ARG A 184 -13.47 17.44 -0.99
N ASN A 185 -14.74 17.24 -0.69
CA ASN A 185 -15.31 17.54 0.61
C ASN A 185 -16.18 16.39 1.10
N GLU A 186 -16.43 16.34 2.40
CA GLU A 186 -17.20 15.28 3.04
C GLU A 186 -18.02 15.83 4.21
N VAL A 187 -19.22 15.27 4.37
CA VAL A 187 -20.02 15.39 5.59
C VAL A 187 -20.60 14.02 5.95
N THR A 188 -20.65 13.72 7.25
CA THR A 188 -21.33 12.52 7.76
C THR A 188 -22.48 12.94 8.64
N PHE A 189 -23.70 12.71 8.15
CA PHE A 189 -24.95 12.93 8.88
C PHE A 189 -25.21 11.72 9.79
N VAL A 190 -25.55 11.97 11.06
CA VAL A 190 -25.92 10.93 12.01
C VAL A 190 -27.43 10.81 12.05
N LEU A 191 -27.94 9.70 11.50
CA LEU A 191 -29.37 9.42 11.45
C LEU A 191 -29.74 8.66 12.72
N THR A 192 -30.24 9.36 13.74
CA THR A 192 -30.54 8.77 15.05
C THR A 192 -31.94 8.20 15.12
N GLY A 193 -32.09 7.01 15.72
CA GLY A 193 -33.36 6.38 16.05
C GLY A 193 -34.03 5.71 14.85
N LEU A 194 -35.36 5.82 14.76
CA LEU A 194 -36.16 5.12 13.76
C LEU A 194 -36.09 5.77 12.38
N ASP A 195 -36.69 5.12 11.38
CA ASP A 195 -36.91 5.65 10.03
C ASP A 195 -35.63 6.06 9.29
N ILE A 196 -34.55 5.33 9.52
CA ILE A 196 -33.21 5.61 8.96
C ILE A 196 -33.26 5.82 7.44
N GLU A 197 -33.96 4.96 6.72
CA GLU A 197 -34.04 5.04 5.25
C GLU A 197 -34.80 6.29 4.79
N ASP A 198 -35.89 6.65 5.48
CA ASP A 198 -36.68 7.84 5.14
C ASP A 198 -35.91 9.12 5.47
N LYS A 199 -35.20 9.15 6.60
CA LYS A 199 -34.29 10.24 6.96
C LYS A 199 -33.17 10.38 5.92
N ALA A 200 -32.58 9.27 5.50
CA ALA A 200 -31.55 9.28 4.46
C ALA A 200 -32.09 9.80 3.13
N ALA A 201 -33.29 9.36 2.73
CA ALA A 201 -33.96 9.83 1.52
C ALA A 201 -34.28 11.32 1.58
N LEU A 202 -34.72 11.83 2.75
CA LEU A 202 -34.97 13.26 2.97
C LEU A 202 -33.69 14.08 2.77
N VAL A 203 -32.60 13.72 3.46
CA VAL A 203 -31.32 14.43 3.35
C VAL A 203 -30.81 14.40 1.91
N ARG A 204 -30.88 13.25 1.23
CA ARG A 204 -30.45 13.14 -0.18
C ARG A 204 -31.22 14.10 -1.09
N ARG A 205 -32.55 14.22 -0.90
CA ARG A 205 -33.37 15.17 -1.67
C ARG A 205 -33.02 16.62 -1.35
N GLN A 206 -32.90 16.97 -0.07
CA GLN A 206 -32.54 18.33 0.35
C GLN A 206 -31.18 18.76 -0.19
N MET A 207 -30.18 17.87 -0.15
CA MET A 207 -28.87 18.14 -0.75
C MET A 207 -28.94 18.22 -2.28
N ALA A 208 -29.73 17.36 -2.93
CA ALA A 208 -29.92 17.41 -4.38
C ALA A 208 -30.58 18.73 -4.83
N ASP A 209 -31.58 19.22 -4.10
CA ASP A 209 -32.21 20.52 -4.37
C ASP A 209 -31.21 21.67 -4.19
N ALA A 210 -30.40 21.63 -3.12
CA ALA A 210 -29.35 22.62 -2.88
C ALA A 210 -28.29 22.61 -4.00
N PHE A 211 -27.88 21.43 -4.48
CA PHE A 211 -26.97 21.31 -5.63
C PHE A 211 -27.63 21.78 -6.94
N GLY A 212 -28.91 21.47 -7.15
CA GLY A 212 -29.65 21.93 -8.34
C GLY A 212 -29.83 23.44 -8.40
N ALA A 213 -29.89 24.10 -7.24
CA ALA A 213 -29.93 25.57 -7.14
C ALA A 213 -28.53 26.22 -7.14
N ALA A 214 -27.46 25.44 -6.96
CA ALA A 214 -26.10 25.95 -6.93
C ALA A 214 -25.62 26.36 -8.33
N LYS A 215 -24.79 27.40 -8.39
CA LYS A 215 -24.17 27.84 -9.64
C LYS A 215 -23.15 26.84 -10.20
N SER A 216 -22.50 26.10 -9.29
CA SER A 216 -21.47 25.10 -9.60
C SER A 216 -21.74 23.87 -8.72
N PRO A 217 -22.56 22.91 -9.17
CA PRO A 217 -22.78 21.67 -8.44
C PRO A 217 -21.55 20.74 -8.56
N PRO A 218 -21.25 19.90 -7.55
CA PRO A 218 -20.17 18.93 -7.66
C PRO A 218 -20.39 17.92 -8.79
N GLY A 219 -19.33 17.59 -9.53
CA GLY A 219 -19.35 16.62 -10.63
C GLY A 219 -19.41 15.16 -10.20
N GLU A 220 -18.89 14.82 -9.01
CA GLU A 220 -19.02 13.49 -8.41
C GLU A 220 -19.69 13.60 -7.04
N ILE A 221 -20.77 12.84 -6.84
CA ILE A 221 -21.53 12.78 -5.60
C ILE A 221 -21.68 11.32 -5.22
N ARG A 222 -21.12 10.93 -4.08
CA ARG A 222 -21.20 9.57 -3.55
C ARG A 222 -21.84 9.58 -2.17
N TRP A 223 -22.78 8.66 -1.99
CA TRP A 223 -23.43 8.41 -0.72
C TRP A 223 -23.19 6.99 -0.25
N ASP A 224 -22.81 6.83 1.01
CA ASP A 224 -22.71 5.52 1.66
C ASP A 224 -23.56 5.58 2.96
N LEU A 225 -24.48 4.63 3.12
CA LEU A 225 -25.23 4.46 4.38
C LEU A 225 -24.61 3.30 5.15
N VAL A 226 -24.02 3.61 6.31
CA VAL A 226 -23.40 2.63 7.21
C VAL A 226 -24.34 2.39 8.38
N ARG A 227 -24.80 1.15 8.51
CA ARG A 227 -25.76 0.74 9.54
C ARG A 227 -25.01 0.30 10.79
N THR A 228 -25.08 1.12 11.83
CA THR A 228 -24.67 0.78 13.20
C THR A 228 -25.88 0.61 14.13
N ASP A 229 -27.06 1.02 13.66
CA ASP A 229 -28.32 1.00 14.37
C ASP A 229 -28.80 -0.42 14.67
N ARG A 230 -29.28 -0.62 15.89
CA ARG A 230 -29.88 -1.86 16.39
C ARG A 230 -31.16 -1.53 17.14
N PRO A 231 -32.18 -2.41 17.08
CA PRO A 231 -33.35 -2.28 17.96
C PRO A 231 -32.93 -2.21 19.43
N ASP A 232 -33.59 -1.33 20.20
CA ASP A 232 -33.41 -1.17 21.65
C ASP A 232 -31.95 -1.03 22.10
N ALA A 233 -31.15 -0.28 21.34
CA ALA A 233 -29.74 -0.07 21.64
C ALA A 233 -29.52 0.75 22.92
N ASP A 234 -28.54 0.34 23.73
CA ASP A 234 -28.18 0.99 24.99
C ASP A 234 -27.42 2.32 24.81
N THR A 235 -26.97 2.63 23.58
CA THR A 235 -26.23 3.87 23.26
C THR A 235 -26.75 4.51 21.99
N GLU A 236 -26.60 5.84 21.90
CA GLU A 236 -26.99 6.62 20.72
C GLU A 236 -26.21 6.19 19.47
N GLU A 237 -24.93 5.85 19.58
CA GLU A 237 -24.12 5.36 18.46
C GLU A 237 -24.66 4.04 17.90
N CYS A 238 -25.13 3.15 18.78
CA CYS A 238 -25.77 1.89 18.39
C CYS A 238 -27.26 2.04 18.06
N ALA A 239 -27.86 3.20 18.31
CA ALA A 239 -29.22 3.56 17.89
C ALA A 239 -29.24 4.42 16.60
N SER A 240 -28.06 4.72 16.04
CA SER A 240 -27.91 5.61 14.89
C SER A 240 -27.28 4.90 13.70
N ALA A 241 -27.52 5.41 12.50
CA ALA A 241 -26.78 5.08 11.28
C ALA A 241 -25.98 6.29 10.79
N LEU A 242 -24.91 6.05 10.04
CA LEU A 242 -24.09 7.10 9.44
C LEU A 242 -24.40 7.22 7.95
N LEU A 243 -24.94 8.36 7.53
CA LEU A 243 -25.08 8.70 6.12
C LEU A 243 -23.93 9.61 5.71
N ARG A 244 -22.98 9.04 4.98
CA ARG A 244 -21.78 9.71 4.51
C ARG A 244 -21.99 10.24 3.10
N LEU A 245 -21.72 11.52 2.91
CA LEU A 245 -21.70 12.20 1.62
C LEU A 245 -20.29 12.64 1.28
N VAL A 246 -19.74 12.10 0.21
CA VAL A 246 -18.46 12.54 -0.37
C VAL A 246 -18.75 13.21 -1.71
N VAL A 247 -18.20 14.41 -1.89
CA VAL A 247 -18.28 15.15 -3.16
C VAL A 247 -16.89 15.42 -3.71
N ARG A 248 -16.73 15.38 -5.03
CA ARG A 248 -15.48 15.75 -5.72
C ARG A 248 -15.77 16.59 -6.95
N ASP A 249 -14.85 17.51 -7.24
CA ASP A 249 -14.87 18.33 -8.46
C ASP A 249 -13.47 18.85 -8.80
N GLN A 250 -13.25 19.35 -10.02
CA GLN A 250 -12.05 20.09 -10.39
C GLN A 250 -12.08 21.54 -9.87
N ASP A 251 -13.28 22.12 -9.74
CA ASP A 251 -13.51 23.45 -9.18
C ASP A 251 -13.59 23.39 -7.64
N PRO A 252 -12.68 24.07 -6.91
CA PRO A 252 -12.73 24.11 -5.45
C PRO A 252 -14.02 24.77 -4.91
N GLU A 253 -14.67 25.66 -5.67
CA GLU A 253 -15.91 26.31 -5.24
C GLU A 253 -17.09 25.34 -5.25
N ALA A 254 -17.14 24.40 -6.19
CA ALA A 254 -18.20 23.40 -6.30
C ALA A 254 -18.29 22.49 -5.05
N VAL A 255 -17.15 22.18 -4.44
CA VAL A 255 -17.06 21.40 -3.18
C VAL A 255 -16.79 22.29 -1.95
N GLY A 256 -16.88 23.60 -2.11
CA GLY A 256 -16.51 24.59 -1.13
C GLY A 256 -17.66 24.98 -0.20
N ARG A 257 -17.82 26.29 0.01
CA ARG A 257 -18.79 26.83 0.96
C ARG A 257 -20.23 26.50 0.60
N ALA A 258 -20.57 26.41 -0.68
CA ALA A 258 -21.92 26.06 -1.12
C ALA A 258 -22.34 24.66 -0.62
N PHE A 259 -21.44 23.69 -0.74
CA PHE A 259 -21.63 22.35 -0.18
C PHE A 259 -21.75 22.37 1.35
N SER A 260 -20.79 22.98 2.03
CA SER A 260 -20.75 23.01 3.50
C SER A 260 -21.96 23.75 4.09
N GLY A 261 -22.38 24.85 3.46
CA GLY A 261 -23.57 25.61 3.82
C GLY A 261 -24.83 24.79 3.66
N ALA A 262 -25.02 24.18 2.47
CA ALA A 262 -26.18 23.33 2.19
C ALA A 262 -26.35 22.20 3.22
N ALA A 263 -25.26 21.57 3.66
CA ALA A 263 -25.32 20.52 4.66
C ALA A 263 -25.67 21.03 6.08
N ILE A 264 -25.09 22.15 6.50
CA ILE A 264 -25.27 22.69 7.86
C ILE A 264 -26.60 23.44 8.01
N GLU A 265 -27.10 24.07 6.96
CA GLU A 265 -28.42 24.73 6.97
C GLU A 265 -29.56 23.74 7.24
N LEU A 266 -29.33 22.43 7.10
CA LEU A 266 -30.28 21.38 7.49
C LEU A 266 -30.40 21.16 9.00
N ALA A 267 -29.52 21.71 9.84
CA ALA A 267 -29.42 21.32 11.24
C ALA A 267 -30.70 21.49 12.07
N LEU A 268 -31.57 22.43 11.68
CA LEU A 268 -32.90 22.64 12.26
C LEU A 268 -34.03 22.62 11.21
N ALA A 269 -33.72 22.19 9.98
CA ALA A 269 -34.64 22.15 8.85
C ALA A 269 -34.72 20.77 8.18
N GLY A 270 -33.97 19.79 8.69
CA GLY A 270 -33.86 18.43 8.18
C GLY A 270 -34.66 17.42 8.99
N TYR A 271 -34.06 16.26 9.19
CA TYR A 271 -34.68 15.16 9.92
C TYR A 271 -34.63 15.37 11.46
N PRO A 272 -35.55 14.74 12.21
CA PRO A 272 -35.51 14.75 13.67
C PRO A 272 -34.23 14.12 14.22
N GLY A 273 -33.58 14.81 15.18
CA GLY A 273 -32.34 14.34 15.78
C GLY A 273 -31.07 14.69 14.99
N PHE A 274 -31.16 15.59 14.01
CA PHE A 274 -30.03 16.00 13.18
C PHE A 274 -28.81 16.35 14.03
N HIS A 275 -27.71 15.69 13.70
CA HIS A 275 -26.36 16.17 13.99
C HIS A 275 -25.37 15.55 12.99
N VAL A 276 -24.13 16.03 13.04
CA VAL A 276 -23.02 15.57 12.19
C VAL A 276 -21.84 15.20 13.08
N LEU A 277 -21.02 14.24 12.65
CA LEU A 277 -19.83 13.84 13.43
C LEU A 277 -18.81 14.99 13.57
N ALA A 278 -18.72 15.83 12.55
CA ALA A 278 -17.97 17.07 12.55
C ALA A 278 -18.59 18.04 11.53
N PRO A 279 -18.49 19.37 11.75
CA PRO A 279 -18.82 20.34 10.71
C PRO A 279 -17.98 20.08 9.44
N PRO A 280 -18.57 20.15 8.24
CA PRO A 280 -17.83 19.96 7.00
C PRO A 280 -16.72 21.01 6.87
N GLY A 281 -15.54 20.56 6.49
CA GLY A 281 -14.38 21.42 6.26
C GLY A 281 -14.51 22.25 4.99
N LYS A 282 -13.41 22.92 4.62
CA LYS A 282 -13.25 23.43 3.27
C LYS A 282 -12.94 22.27 2.34
N GLY A 283 -13.36 22.37 1.07
CA GLY A 283 -12.91 21.46 0.03
C GLY A 283 -11.38 21.42 0.00
N ALA A 284 -10.81 20.22 -0.01
CA ALA A 284 -9.37 20.00 0.06
C ALA A 284 -8.89 19.29 -1.20
N PRO A 285 -7.68 19.64 -1.71
CA PRO A 285 -7.10 18.91 -2.82
C PRO A 285 -6.87 17.45 -2.45
N TYR A 286 -7.03 16.54 -3.40
CA TYR A 286 -6.63 15.13 -3.23
C TYR A 286 -5.69 14.68 -4.35
N GLY A 287 -4.78 13.77 -3.99
CA GLY A 287 -3.84 13.16 -4.94
C GLY A 287 -4.43 11.94 -5.63
N VAL A 288 -4.05 11.74 -6.89
CA VAL A 288 -4.30 10.51 -7.64
C VAL A 288 -2.96 9.92 -8.04
N PHE A 289 -2.74 8.67 -7.66
CA PHE A 289 -1.59 7.87 -8.06
C PHE A 289 -1.98 6.96 -9.23
N GLU A 290 -1.16 6.95 -10.26
CA GLU A 290 -1.29 6.06 -11.41
C GLU A 290 0.06 5.38 -11.68
N ALA A 291 0.04 4.08 -11.98
CA ALA A 291 1.22 3.37 -12.44
C ALA A 291 1.31 3.47 -13.97
N ALA A 292 2.45 3.95 -14.46
CA ALA A 292 2.84 3.87 -15.86
C ALA A 292 4.11 3.03 -16.00
N TYR A 293 4.48 2.68 -17.23
CA TYR A 293 5.67 1.89 -17.52
C TYR A 293 6.45 2.53 -18.66
N VAL A 294 7.77 2.64 -18.51
CA VAL A 294 8.69 3.20 -19.52
C VAL A 294 9.83 2.23 -19.77
N PRO A 295 10.44 2.18 -20.97
CA PRO A 295 11.62 1.35 -21.21
C PRO A 295 12.74 1.64 -20.19
N GLN A 296 13.46 0.60 -19.74
CA GLN A 296 14.46 0.77 -18.68
C GLN A 296 15.57 1.77 -19.05
N ASP A 297 15.96 1.82 -20.31
CA ASP A 297 17.00 2.70 -20.85
C ASP A 297 16.57 4.18 -20.99
N THR A 298 15.30 4.49 -20.72
CA THR A 298 14.77 5.86 -20.81
C THR A 298 15.07 6.70 -19.57
N VAL A 299 15.41 6.06 -18.44
CA VAL A 299 15.66 6.73 -17.16
C VAL A 299 17.12 6.58 -16.77
N ASP A 300 17.80 7.70 -16.55
CA ASP A 300 19.19 7.70 -16.09
C ASP A 300 19.29 7.18 -14.64
N HIS A 301 19.80 5.96 -14.47
CA HIS A 301 20.21 5.46 -13.16
C HIS A 301 21.68 5.83 -12.93
N VAL A 302 21.95 6.70 -11.95
CA VAL A 302 23.29 7.21 -11.66
C VAL A 302 23.66 6.97 -10.20
N ALA A 303 24.81 6.33 -9.98
CA ALA A 303 25.43 6.25 -8.66
C ALA A 303 26.46 7.37 -8.51
N VAL A 304 26.44 8.06 -7.37
CA VAL A 304 27.42 9.10 -7.02
C VAL A 304 28.31 8.52 -5.92
N LEU A 305 29.56 8.22 -6.26
CA LEU A 305 30.51 7.54 -5.38
C LEU A 305 31.08 8.48 -4.31
N PRO A 306 31.70 7.96 -3.23
CA PRO A 306 32.27 8.79 -2.16
C PRO A 306 33.33 9.81 -2.63
N ASP A 307 34.03 9.52 -3.74
CA ASP A 307 35.01 10.42 -4.36
C ASP A 307 34.39 11.47 -5.30
N GLY A 308 33.06 11.52 -5.41
CA GLY A 308 32.31 12.43 -6.25
C GLY A 308 32.16 11.99 -7.71
N ARG A 309 32.78 10.87 -8.13
CA ARG A 309 32.56 10.32 -9.47
C ARG A 309 31.11 9.91 -9.64
N ARG A 310 30.57 10.20 -10.82
CA ARG A 310 29.22 9.81 -11.24
C ARG A 310 29.35 8.67 -12.23
N ILE A 311 28.77 7.52 -11.92
CA ILE A 311 28.76 6.36 -12.82
C ILE A 311 27.33 6.05 -13.23
N ALA A 312 27.16 5.72 -14.51
CA ALA A 312 25.89 5.19 -15.01
C ALA A 312 25.74 3.74 -14.55
N VAL A 313 24.57 3.38 -14.05
CA VAL A 313 24.20 2.02 -13.69
C VAL A 313 23.37 1.48 -14.86
N PRO A 314 23.90 0.56 -15.67
CA PRO A 314 23.17 0.03 -16.80
C PRO A 314 21.97 -0.82 -16.33
N PRO A 315 20.92 -0.95 -17.16
CA PRO A 315 19.88 -1.93 -16.91
C PRO A 315 20.46 -3.35 -16.93
N ALA A 316 19.69 -4.34 -16.44
CA ALA A 316 20.08 -5.74 -16.51
C ALA A 316 20.38 -6.17 -17.96
N PRO A 317 21.33 -7.09 -18.18
CA PRO A 317 21.79 -7.47 -19.51
C PRO A 317 20.70 -8.16 -20.34
N ASP A 318 19.84 -8.95 -19.69
CA ASP A 318 18.68 -9.58 -20.27
C ASP A 318 17.39 -8.98 -19.70
N ALA A 319 16.35 -8.98 -20.52
CA ALA A 319 15.01 -8.60 -20.12
C ALA A 319 13.99 -9.63 -20.61
N ARG A 320 12.95 -9.87 -19.83
CA ARG A 320 11.85 -10.76 -20.17
C ARG A 320 10.52 -10.05 -20.02
N VAL A 321 9.73 -10.04 -21.09
CA VAL A 321 8.36 -9.50 -21.04
C VAL A 321 7.55 -10.28 -20.01
N LEU A 322 6.83 -9.57 -19.14
CA LEU A 322 5.97 -10.19 -18.15
C LEU A 322 4.79 -10.87 -18.84
N GLU A 323 4.66 -12.16 -18.61
CA GLU A 323 3.53 -12.97 -19.04
C GLU A 323 2.68 -13.33 -17.81
N GLY A 324 1.37 -13.50 -18.01
CA GLY A 324 0.50 -14.06 -16.98
C GLY A 324 0.97 -15.45 -16.55
N VAL A 325 0.84 -15.77 -15.27
CA VAL A 325 0.97 -17.13 -14.78
C VAL A 325 -0.42 -17.75 -14.77
N PRO A 326 -0.63 -18.98 -15.29
CA PRO A 326 -1.91 -19.65 -15.17
C PRO A 326 -2.37 -19.69 -13.71
N GLU A 327 -3.59 -19.23 -13.45
CA GLU A 327 -4.15 -19.31 -12.10
C GLU A 327 -4.33 -20.78 -11.71
N PRO A 328 -3.83 -21.19 -10.53
CA PRO A 328 -4.11 -22.53 -10.02
C PRO A 328 -5.61 -22.67 -9.75
N ALA A 329 -6.12 -23.90 -9.81
CA ALA A 329 -7.47 -24.17 -9.35
C ALA A 329 -7.60 -23.75 -7.87
N PRO A 330 -8.70 -23.07 -7.48
CA PRO A 330 -8.91 -22.73 -6.08
C PRO A 330 -8.92 -24.00 -5.22
N PRO A 331 -8.46 -23.94 -3.96
CA PRO A 331 -8.55 -25.07 -3.06
C PRO A 331 -10.03 -25.46 -2.86
N GLU A 332 -10.26 -26.73 -2.50
CA GLU A 332 -11.60 -27.16 -2.11
C GLU A 332 -12.11 -26.28 -0.96
N PRO A 333 -13.38 -25.84 -0.99
CA PRO A 333 -13.95 -25.07 0.11
C PRO A 333 -13.78 -25.84 1.43
N PHE A 334 -13.48 -25.11 2.51
CA PHE A 334 -13.54 -25.70 3.84
C PHE A 334 -14.93 -26.28 4.09
N GLU A 335 -15.01 -27.43 4.77
CA GLU A 335 -16.28 -27.92 5.28
C GLU A 335 -16.95 -26.84 6.13
N ALA A 336 -18.25 -26.67 5.97
CA ALA A 336 -18.99 -25.64 6.69
C ALA A 336 -18.83 -25.85 8.21
N GLY A 337 -18.04 -24.99 8.84
CA GLY A 337 -17.88 -24.94 10.29
C GLY A 337 -19.05 -24.22 10.96
N PRO A 338 -19.19 -24.33 12.29
CA PRO A 338 -20.16 -23.53 13.02
C PRO A 338 -19.87 -22.04 12.83
N THR A 339 -20.86 -21.31 12.31
CA THR A 339 -20.92 -19.85 12.23
C THR A 339 -21.20 -19.22 13.58
#